data_AF-A0A645FC68-F1
#
_entry.id   AF-A0A645FC68-F1
#
_cell.length_a   1.000
_cell.length_b   1.000
_cell.length_c   1.000
_cell.angle_alpha   90.00
_cell.angle_beta   90.00
_cell.angle_gamma   90.00
#
_symmetry.space_group_name_H-M   'P 1'
#
loop_
_entity.id
_entity.type
_entity.pdbx_description
1 polymer ?
#
loop_
_entity_poly.entity_id
_entity_poly.type
_entity_poly.pdbx_seq_one_letter_code
_entity_poly.pdbx_strand_id
1 'polypeptide(L)'
;METLILSALTPVVQALEATGEINAKLIWSNTGYLIHWYLTEMKPLLGEELLTTLRQTCFFEKQLSCGQDNPLWRTVVPREGLLVRRTCCQRYRLPDVQQCGDCTLK
;
A
#
# COMPACT_ATOMS: atom_id res chain seq x y z
N MET A 1 -10.25 9.45 1.12
CA MET A 1 -9.01 8.64 1.22
C MET A 1 -7.99 9.27 2.16
N GLU A 2 -7.65 10.56 2.02
CA GLU A 2 -6.60 11.17 2.87
C GLU A 2 -6.91 11.17 4.36
N THR A 3 -8.18 11.33 4.77
CA THR A 3 -8.58 11.19 6.19
C THR A 3 -8.24 9.80 6.76
N LEU A 4 -8.42 8.73 5.97
CA LEU A 4 -8.01 7.38 6.39
C LEU A 4 -6.50 7.31 6.56
N ILE A 5 -5.73 7.88 5.63
CA ILE A 5 -4.27 7.90 5.67
C ILE A 5 -3.80 8.67 6.91
N LEU A 6 -4.22 9.94 7.05
CA LEU A 6 -3.73 10.87 8.05
C LEU A 6 -4.24 10.58 9.46
N SER A 7 -5.54 10.32 9.61
CA SER A 7 -6.17 10.23 10.93
C SER A 7 -6.23 8.82 11.49
N ALA A 8 -6.15 7.77 10.66
CA ALA A 8 -6.26 6.40 11.11
C ALA A 8 -4.97 5.59 10.91
N LEU A 9 -4.40 5.59 9.70
CA LEU A 9 -3.24 4.74 9.38
C LEU A 9 -1.94 5.33 9.93
N THR A 10 -1.67 6.61 9.69
CA THR A 10 -0.43 7.27 10.12
C THR A 10 -0.13 7.10 11.61
N PRO A 11 -1.08 7.33 12.55
CA PRO A 11 -0.82 7.13 13.98
C PRO A 11 -0.44 5.68 14.31
N VAL A 12 -1.09 4.70 13.67
CA VAL A 12 -0.78 3.28 13.87
C VAL A 12 0.60 2.94 13.34
N VAL A 13 0.97 3.42 12.15
CA VAL A 13 2.31 3.18 11.58
C VAL A 13 3.39 3.81 12.45
N GLN A 14 3.17 5.03 12.94
CA GLN A 14 4.11 5.71 13.85
C GLN A 14 4.28 4.95 15.16
N ALA A 15 3.18 4.47 15.76
CA ALA A 15 3.24 3.67 16.99
C ALA A 15 4.00 2.34 16.79
N LEU A 16 3.81 1.67 15.66
CA LEU A 16 4.52 0.44 15.33
C LEU A 16 6.00 0.70 15.05
N GLU A 17 6.33 1.74 14.29
CA GLU A 17 7.73 2.10 14.01
C GLU A 17 8.49 2.47 15.28
N ALA A 18 7.84 3.12 16.24
CA ALA A 18 8.44 3.47 17.54
C ALA A 18 8.87 2.25 18.37
N THR A 19 8.40 1.03 18.06
CA THR A 19 8.87 -0.20 18.70
C THR A 19 10.28 -0.60 18.26
N GLY A 20 10.76 -0.11 17.10
CA GLY A 20 12.05 -0.49 16.51
C GLY A 20 12.08 -1.86 15.82
N GLU A 21 11.03 -2.67 15.96
CA GLU A 21 10.95 -4.04 15.41
C GLU A 21 10.68 -4.06 13.90
N ILE A 22 10.03 -3.01 13.38
CA ILE A 22 9.61 -2.91 11.99
C ILE A 22 9.70 -1.47 11.47
N ASN A 23 10.25 -1.29 10.26
CA ASN A 23 10.37 0.01 9.62
C ASN A 23 9.04 0.44 8.97
N ALA A 24 8.66 1.73 9.07
CA ALA A 24 7.42 2.25 8.48
C ALA A 24 7.30 2.00 6.98
N LYS A 25 8.41 2.02 6.24
CA LYS A 25 8.42 1.72 4.80
C LYS A 25 7.89 0.32 4.48
N LEU A 26 8.18 -0.67 5.32
CA LEU A 26 7.63 -2.03 5.15
C LEU A 26 6.14 -2.05 5.46
N ILE A 27 5.71 -1.36 6.53
CA ILE A 27 4.30 -1.26 6.91
C ILE A 27 3.49 -0.58 5.79
N TRP A 28 3.95 0.56 5.29
CA TRP A 28 3.31 1.28 4.18
C TRP A 28 3.33 0.47 2.88
N SER A 29 4.43 -0.22 2.56
CA SER A 29 4.47 -1.10 1.38
C SER A 29 3.42 -2.23 1.47
N ASN A 30 3.19 -2.77 2.66
CA ASN A 30 2.16 -3.80 2.87
C ASN A 30 0.75 -3.20 2.83
N THR A 31 0.55 -2.07 3.49
CA THR A 31 -0.72 -1.34 3.53
C THR A 31 -1.16 -0.90 2.14
N GLY A 32 -0.26 -0.34 1.34
CA GLY A 32 -0.58 0.08 -0.02
C GLY A 32 -0.95 -1.07 -0.94
N TYR A 33 -0.32 -2.24 -0.78
CA TYR A 33 -0.73 -3.43 -1.52
C TYR A 33 -2.12 -3.93 -1.07
N LEU A 34 -2.43 -3.92 0.22
CA LEU A 34 -3.77 -4.27 0.72
C LEU A 34 -4.84 -3.30 0.20
N ILE A 35 -4.58 -1.99 0.21
CA ILE A 35 -5.49 -0.99 -0.37
C ILE A 35 -5.70 -1.26 -1.86
N HIS A 36 -4.63 -1.55 -2.61
CA HIS A 36 -4.74 -1.90 -4.02
C HIS A 36 -5.62 -3.13 -4.26
N TRP A 37 -5.43 -4.19 -3.47
CA TRP A 37 -6.25 -5.39 -3.53
C TRP A 37 -7.72 -5.07 -3.25
N TYR A 38 -8.02 -4.39 -2.14
CA TYR A 38 -9.41 -4.00 -1.80
C TYR A 38 -10.06 -3.13 -2.87
N LEU A 39 -9.35 -2.14 -3.42
CA LEU A 39 -9.87 -1.32 -4.51
C LEU A 39 -10.21 -2.16 -5.75
N THR A 40 -9.44 -3.22 -6.01
CA THR A 40 -9.71 -4.17 -7.11
C THR A 40 -10.97 -4.97 -6.85
N GLU A 41 -11.15 -5.49 -5.63
CA GLU A 41 -12.39 -6.20 -5.23
C GLU A 41 -13.62 -5.29 -5.30
N MET A 42 -13.46 -3.99 -5.03
CA MET A 42 -14.53 -3.00 -5.10
C MET A 42 -14.88 -2.53 -6.52
N LYS A 43 -14.16 -2.99 -7.55
CA LYS A 43 -14.40 -2.60 -8.95
C LYS A 43 -15.89 -2.68 -9.38
N PRO A 44 -16.66 -3.74 -9.05
CA PRO A 44 -18.08 -3.82 -9.43
C PRO A 44 -18.95 -2.71 -8.84
N LEU A 45 -18.54 -2.13 -7.70
CA LEU A 45 -19.27 -1.07 -7.01
C LEU A 45 -18.82 0.33 -7.44
N LEU A 46 -17.52 0.50 -7.73
CA LEU A 46 -16.91 1.80 -8.03
C LEU A 46 -16.97 2.15 -9.52
N GLY A 47 -16.98 1.14 -10.40
CA GLY A 47 -16.72 1.34 -11.83
C GLY A 47 -15.25 1.62 -12.13
N GLU A 48 -14.88 1.57 -13.42
CA GLU A 48 -13.49 1.69 -13.88
C GLU A 48 -12.90 3.09 -13.65
N GLU A 49 -13.68 4.13 -13.92
CA GLU A 49 -13.22 5.51 -13.85
C GLU A 49 -12.83 5.91 -12.42
N LEU A 50 -13.74 5.71 -11.46
CA LEU A 50 -13.47 6.02 -10.06
C LEU A 50 -12.34 5.15 -9.49
N LEU A 51 -12.28 3.87 -9.86
CA LEU A 51 -11.17 2.99 -9.47
C LEU A 51 -9.82 3.53 -9.98
N THR A 52 -9.78 4.00 -11.22
CA THR A 52 -8.57 4.58 -11.82
C THR A 52 -8.16 5.85 -11.09
N THR A 53 -9.10 6.77 -10.81
CA THR A 53 -8.83 7.98 -10.04
C THR A 53 -8.33 7.65 -8.63
N LEU A 54 -8.95 6.70 -7.92
CA LEU A 54 -8.52 6.30 -6.59
C LEU A 54 -7.10 5.71 -6.60
N ARG A 55 -6.77 4.88 -7.60
CA ARG A 55 -5.41 4.33 -7.76
C ARG A 55 -4.39 5.42 -8.07
N GLN A 56 -4.74 6.39 -8.93
CA GLN A 56 -3.90 7.54 -9.22
C GLN A 56 -3.59 8.33 -7.95
N THR A 57 -4.63 8.76 -7.22
CA THR A 57 -4.47 9.53 -5.98
C THR A 57 -3.70 8.75 -4.91
N CYS A 58 -3.95 7.44 -4.75
CA CYS A 58 -3.29 6.66 -3.70
C CYS A 58 -1.83 6.38 -4.03
N PHE A 59 -1.49 5.99 -5.26
CA PHE A 59 -0.20 5.35 -5.53
C PHE A 59 0.73 6.16 -6.43
N PHE A 60 0.23 7.20 -7.10
CA PHE A 60 0.97 7.93 -8.12
C PHE A 60 1.13 9.42 -7.84
N GLU A 61 0.34 9.99 -6.93
CA GLU A 61 0.57 11.33 -6.40
C GLU A 61 1.62 11.31 -5.28
N LYS A 62 2.60 12.22 -5.37
CA LYS A 62 3.71 12.33 -4.39
C LYS A 62 3.27 12.96 -3.08
N GLN A 63 2.29 13.86 -3.13
CA GLN A 63 1.84 14.64 -1.99
C GLN A 63 0.33 14.48 -1.83
N LEU A 64 -0.12 14.55 -0.59
CA LEU A 64 -1.52 14.69 -0.22
C LEU A 64 -1.99 16.13 -0.48
N SER A 65 -3.31 16.35 -0.48
CA SER A 65 -3.90 17.67 -0.69
C SER A 65 -3.44 18.74 0.30
N CYS A 66 -3.00 18.34 1.50
CA CYS A 66 -2.42 19.22 2.52
C CYS A 66 -0.93 19.54 2.32
N GLY A 67 -0.30 19.02 1.25
CA GLY A 67 1.12 19.22 0.92
C GLY A 67 2.09 18.27 1.62
N GLN A 68 1.62 17.41 2.52
CA GLN A 68 2.44 16.36 3.14
C GLN A 68 2.79 15.25 2.14
N ASP A 69 3.92 14.58 2.33
CA ASP A 69 4.28 13.42 1.51
C ASP A 69 3.22 12.32 1.63
N ASN A 70 2.83 11.74 0.49
CA ASN A 70 1.91 10.63 0.45
C ASN A 70 2.65 9.32 0.79
N PRO A 71 2.36 8.67 1.94
CA PRO A 71 3.08 7.46 2.32
C PRO A 71 2.76 6.24 1.44
N LEU A 72 1.68 6.29 0.65
CA LEU A 72 1.30 5.27 -0.31
C LEU A 72 1.98 5.46 -1.68
N TRP A 73 2.71 6.56 -1.87
CA TRP A 73 3.37 6.84 -3.14
C TRP A 73 4.31 5.71 -3.54
N ARG A 74 4.04 5.11 -4.71
CA ARG A 74 4.79 3.99 -5.30
C ARG A 74 4.95 2.77 -4.38
N THR A 75 4.02 2.51 -3.47
CA THR A 75 3.97 1.23 -2.73
C THR A 75 3.59 0.06 -3.64
N VAL A 76 2.78 0.35 -4.67
CA VAL A 76 2.56 -0.51 -5.83
C VAL A 76 3.04 0.20 -7.11
N VAL A 77 3.43 -0.57 -8.11
CA VAL A 77 4.01 -0.08 -9.36
C VAL A 77 3.50 -0.91 -10.55
N PRO A 78 3.40 -0.31 -11.75
CA PRO A 78 3.07 -1.07 -12.95
C PRO A 78 4.25 -1.97 -13.34
N ARG A 79 3.97 -3.25 -13.61
CA ARG A 79 4.86 -4.22 -14.26
C ARG A 79 4.03 -5.09 -15.18
N GLU A 80 4.43 -5.22 -16.44
CA GLU A 80 3.74 -6.07 -17.43
C GLU A 80 2.22 -5.76 -17.54
N GLY A 81 1.86 -4.47 -17.42
CA GLY A 81 0.45 -4.03 -17.47
C GLY A 81 -0.35 -4.28 -16.19
N LEU A 82 0.24 -4.87 -15.15
CA LEU A 82 -0.39 -5.11 -13.85
C LEU A 82 0.19 -4.21 -12.77
N LEU A 83 -0.65 -3.76 -11.83
CA LEU A 83 -0.16 -3.13 -10.61
C LEU A 83 0.29 -4.22 -9.64
N VAL A 84 1.55 -4.18 -9.25
CA VAL A 84 2.16 -5.14 -8.33
C VAL A 84 2.85 -4.43 -7.18
N ARG A 85 3.07 -5.15 -6.08
CA ARG A 85 3.83 -4.60 -4.96
C ARG A 85 5.26 -4.25 -5.39
N ARG A 86 5.76 -3.10 -4.92
CA ARG A 86 7.13 -2.68 -5.21
C ARG A 86 8.18 -3.44 -4.40
N THR A 87 7.82 -3.80 -3.17
CA THR A 87 8.73 -4.41 -2.20
C THR A 87 8.10 -5.67 -1.59
N CYS A 88 8.94 -6.64 -1.26
CA CYS A 88 8.54 -7.88 -0.59
C CYS A 88 7.91 -7.60 0.78
N CYS A 89 6.81 -8.29 1.10
CA CYS A 89 6.13 -8.17 2.40
C CYS A 89 6.87 -8.78 3.58
N GLN A 90 7.94 -9.53 3.32
CA GLN A 90 8.67 -10.32 4.31
C GLN A 90 7.86 -11.39 5.03
N ARG A 91 6.68 -11.78 4.51
CA ARG A 91 5.83 -12.85 5.06
C ARG A 91 6.59 -14.17 5.28
N TYR A 92 7.57 -14.45 4.42
CA TYR A 92 8.43 -15.64 4.50
C TYR A 92 9.32 -15.69 5.76
N ARG A 93 9.46 -14.58 6.50
CA ARG A 93 10.21 -14.53 7.76
C ARG A 93 9.40 -15.08 8.94
N LEU A 94 8.10 -15.30 8.76
CA LEU A 94 7.25 -15.88 9.80
C LEU A 94 7.45 -17.42 9.83
N PRO A 95 7.56 -18.03 11.02
CA PRO A 95 7.67 -19.48 11.15
C PRO A 95 6.51 -20.20 10.47
N ASP A 96 6.82 -21.23 9.68
CA ASP A 96 5.85 -22.08 9.00
C ASP A 96 4.89 -21.36 8.02
N VAL A 97 5.24 -20.15 7.56
CA VAL A 97 4.43 -19.39 6.60
C VAL A 97 5.09 -19.36 5.22
N GLN A 98 4.33 -19.80 4.20
CA GLN A 98 4.75 -19.75 2.80
C GLN A 98 4.90 -18.31 2.28
N GLN A 99 5.70 -18.17 1.21
CA GLN A 99 5.83 -16.90 0.48
C GLN A 99 4.47 -16.43 -0.03
N CYS A 100 4.29 -15.10 -0.14
CA CYS A 100 3.10 -14.56 -0.78
C CYS A 100 3.09 -14.83 -2.30
N GLY A 101 1.91 -14.99 -2.90
CA GLY A 101 1.76 -15.22 -4.35
C GLY A 101 2.47 -14.17 -5.21
N ASP A 102 2.45 -12.91 -4.76
CA ASP A 102 3.05 -11.76 -5.44
C ASP A 102 4.43 -11.39 -4.88
N CYS A 103 5.21 -12.37 -4.43
CA CYS A 103 6.54 -12.12 -3.87
C CYS A 103 7.50 -11.56 -4.93
N THR A 104 8.25 -10.51 -4.58
CA THR A 104 9.23 -9.86 -5.47
C THR A 104 10.62 -10.49 -5.40
N LEU A 105 10.80 -11.54 -4.59
CA LEU A 105 12.08 -12.24 -4.38
C LEU A 105 12.15 -13.58 -5.14
N LYS A 106 11.25 -13.79 -6.12
CA LYS A 106 11.31 -14.93 -7.03
C LYS A 106 12.52 -14.80 -7.95
#